data_AF-Q6APQ2-F1
#
_entry.id   AF-Q6APQ2-F1
#
_cell.length_a   1.000
_cell.length_b   1.000
_cell.length_c   1.000
_cell.angle_alpha   90.00
_cell.angle_beta   90.00
_cell.angle_gamma   90.00
#
_symmetry.space_group_name_H-M   'P 1'
#
loop_
_entity.id
_entity.type
_entity.pdbx_description
1 polymer ?
#
loop_
_entity_poly.entity_id
_entity_poly.type
_entity_poly.pdbx_seq_one_letter_code
_entity_poly.pdbx_strand_id
1 'polypeptide(L)' 'MVWKNFMPEDRTHKVSCSSYVYEVEVAFEMLSGKWIPLIVWTLLTEGTKRFGELRKKMPAVTQKMLTQQLRTLERHGIVS' A
#
# COMPACT_ATOMS: atom_id res chain seq x y z
N MET A 1 -11.59 -0.66 15.94
CA MET A 1 -11.59 0.80 16.20
C MET A 1 -10.60 1.18 17.32
N VAL A 2 -9.42 0.54 17.39
CA VAL A 2 -8.37 0.79 18.40
C VAL A 2 -7.14 1.49 17.79
N TRP A 3 -6.93 1.30 16.48
CA TRP A 3 -5.73 1.76 15.77
C TRP A 3 -5.66 3.27 15.51
N LYS A 4 -6.76 4.03 15.68
CA LYS A 4 -6.76 5.48 15.44
C LYS A 4 -5.78 6.22 16.37
N ASN A 5 -5.57 5.71 17.58
CA ASN A 5 -4.67 6.31 18.57
C ASN A 5 -3.20 5.91 18.35
N PHE A 6 -2.93 4.93 17.48
CA PHE A 6 -1.59 4.44 17.16
C PHE A 6 -1.15 4.84 15.75
N MET A 7 -2.03 5.44 14.95
CA MET A 7 -1.70 5.86 13.59
C MET A 7 -0.97 7.20 13.63
N PRO A 8 0.33 7.26 13.30
CA PRO A 8 1.01 8.54 13.14
C PRO A 8 0.36 9.33 12.00
N GLU A 9 0.23 10.64 12.18
CA GLU A 9 -0.40 11.55 11.20
C GLU A 9 0.39 11.57 9.88
N ASP A 10 1.72 11.46 9.96
CA ASP A 10 2.64 11.41 8.83
C ASP A 10 3.73 10.36 9.01
N ARG A 11 4.13 9.72 7.90
CA ARG A 11 5.31 8.84 7.85
C ARG A 11 6.56 9.70 7.64
N THR A 12 7.02 10.37 8.69
CA THR A 12 8.12 11.36 8.61
C THR A 12 9.52 10.74 8.50
N HIS A 13 9.68 9.47 8.87
CA HIS A 13 10.94 8.74 8.75
C HIS A 13 10.96 7.86 7.50
N LYS A 14 11.31 8.44 6.35
CA LYS A 14 11.78 7.66 5.20
C LYS A 14 13.25 7.35 5.40
N VAL A 15 13.53 6.19 5.97
CA VAL A 15 14.90 5.67 6.04
C VAL A 15 15.34 5.29 4.63
N SER A 16 16.56 5.67 4.24
CA SER A 16 17.11 5.25 2.94
C SER A 16 17.25 3.74 2.88
N CYS A 17 16.79 3.09 1.80
CA CYS A 17 16.95 1.65 1.58
C CYS A 17 18.41 1.18 1.63
N SER A 18 19.38 2.08 1.48
CA SER A 18 20.81 1.78 1.58
C SER A 18 21.27 1.34 2.97
N SER A 19 20.40 1.39 3.98
CA SER A 19 20.70 1.04 5.37
C SER A 19 19.99 -0.22 5.86
N TYR A 20 19.21 -0.90 5.01
CA TYR A 20 18.49 -2.11 5.40
C TYR A 20 19.46 -3.29 5.53
N VAL A 21 19.37 -3.98 6.67
CA VAL A 21 20.20 -5.13 7.04
C VAL A 21 19.45 -6.44 6.79
N TYR A 22 18.12 -6.42 6.89
CA TYR A 22 17.28 -7.60 6.76
C TYR A 22 16.30 -7.50 5.59
N GLU A 23 16.02 -8.64 4.96
CA GLU A 23 15.05 -8.76 3.86
C GLU A 23 13.65 -8.28 4.27
N VAL A 24 13.30 -8.46 5.54
CA VAL A 24 12.02 -8.00 6.10
C VAL A 24 11.88 -6.48 6.02
N GLU A 25 12.96 -5.71 6.18
CA GLU A 25 12.93 -4.24 6.08
C GLU A 25 12.63 -3.81 4.64
N VAL A 26 13.24 -4.48 3.67
CA VAL A 26 12.98 -4.26 2.23
C VAL A 26 11.52 -4.58 1.92
N ALA A 27 11.00 -5.72 2.39
CA ALA A 27 9.61 -6.10 2.19
C ALA A 27 8.63 -5.08 2.80
N PHE A 28 8.91 -4.58 4.01
CA PHE A 28 8.11 -3.53 4.63
C PHE A 28 8.18 -2.21 3.85
N GLU A 29 9.31 -1.88 3.23
CA GLU A 29 9.43 -0.70 2.38
C GLU A 29 8.79 -0.89 0.98
N MET A 30 8.62 -2.12 0.51
CA MET A 30 7.83 -2.39 -0.70
C MET A 30 6.32 -2.34 -0.42
N LEU A 31 5.91 -2.79 0.78
CA LEU A 31 4.53 -2.74 1.27
C LEU A 31 4.19 -1.40 1.93
N SER A 32 5.16 -0.49 1.96
CA SER A 32 5.09 0.84 2.55
C SER A 32 4.23 1.76 1.69
N GLY A 33 3.12 2.22 2.25
CA GLY A 33 2.24 3.19 1.62
C GLY A 33 0.88 3.18 2.29
N LYS A 34 0.21 4.34 2.37
CA LYS A 34 -1.11 4.45 3.02
C LYS A 34 -2.15 3.49 2.42
N TRP A 35 -2.05 3.20 1.13
CA TRP A 35 -3.07 2.45 0.38
C TRP A 35 -2.65 1.02 0.02
N ILE A 36 -1.35 0.71 -0.01
CA ILE A 36 -0.85 -0.62 -0.43
C ILE A 36 -1.43 -1.76 0.41
N PRO A 37 -1.38 -1.72 1.76
CA PRO A 37 -1.94 -2.79 2.58
C PRO A 37 -3.44 -3.00 2.32
N LEU A 38 -4.19 -1.92 2.09
CA LEU A 38 -5.63 -2.00 1.85
C LEU A 38 -5.94 -2.58 0.45
N ILE A 39 -5.14 -2.23 -0.56
CA ILE A 39 -5.23 -2.81 -1.91
C ILE A 39 -4.97 -4.31 -1.85
N VAL A 40 -3.83 -4.71 -1.28
CA VAL A 40 -3.42 -6.12 -1.18
C VAL A 40 -4.45 -6.93 -0.38
N TRP A 41 -4.86 -6.43 0.78
CA TRP A 41 -5.89 -7.07 1.59
C TRP A 41 -7.19 -7.30 0.80
N THR A 42 -7.69 -6.26 0.13
CA THR A 42 -8.94 -6.35 -0.66
C THR A 42 -8.84 -7.41 -1.76
N LEU A 43 -7.71 -7.47 -2.49
CA LEU A 43 -7.51 -8.42 -3.57
C LEU A 43 -7.37 -9.86 -3.06
N LEU A 44 -6.75 -10.05 -1.89
CA LEU A 44 -6.64 -11.36 -1.26
C LEU A 44 -7.99 -11.86 -0.73
N THR A 45 -8.79 -11.00 -0.11
CA THR A 45 -10.05 -11.43 0.54
C THR A 45 -11.24 -11.47 -0.41
N GLU A 46 -11.23 -10.67 -1.48
CA GLU A 46 -12.39 -10.52 -2.37
C GLU A 46 -12.09 -10.81 -3.84
N GLY A 47 -10.87 -11.26 -4.14
CA GLY A 47 -10.40 -11.58 -5.48
C GLY A 47 -10.14 -10.35 -6.35
N THR A 48 -9.94 -10.60 -7.65
CA THR A 48 -9.68 -9.57 -8.66
C THR A 48 -10.80 -8.53 -8.71
N LYS A 49 -10.42 -7.25 -8.71
CA LYS A 49 -11.36 -6.11 -8.81
C LYS A 49 -11.03 -5.24 -10.00
N ARG A 50 -12.07 -4.70 -10.66
CA ARG A 50 -11.87 -3.60 -11.62
C ARG A 50 -11.43 -2.34 -10.86
N PHE A 51 -10.70 -1.46 -11.54
CA PHE A 51 -10.19 -0.21 -10.96
C PHE A 51 -11.26 0.59 -10.21
N GLY A 52 -12.46 0.73 -10.79
CA GLY A 52 -13.55 1.48 -10.17
C GLY A 52 -14.11 0.82 -8.91
N GLU A 53 -14.16 -0.50 -8.85
CA GLU A 53 -14.62 -1.26 -7.68
C GLU A 53 -13.61 -1.13 -6.54
N LEU A 54 -12.32 -1.23 -6.87
CA LEU A 54 -11.24 -1.03 -5.93
C LEU A 54 -11.24 0.40 -5.38
N ARG A 55 -11.42 1.42 -6.24
CA ARG A 55 -11.52 2.83 -5.82
C ARG A 55 -12.70 3.09 -4.88
N LYS A 56 -13.86 2.47 -5.13
CA LYS A 56 -15.05 2.64 -4.28
C LYS A 56 -14.83 2.19 -2.83
N LYS A 57 -13.94 1.21 -2.60
CA LYS A 57 -13.57 0.76 -1.25
C LYS A 57 -12.62 1.72 -0.53
N MET A 58 -12.02 2.65 -1.26
CA MET A 58 -11.03 3.60 -0.75
C MET A 58 -11.47 5.03 -1.10
N PRO A 59 -12.57 5.56 -0.54
CA PRO A 59 -13.15 6.83 -0.99
C PRO A 59 -12.21 8.04 -0.87
N ALA A 60 -11.21 7.98 0.02
CA ALA A 60 -10.20 9.02 0.18
C ALA A 60 -8.96 8.87 -0.74
N VAL A 61 -8.87 7.82 -1.56
CA VAL A 61 -7.82 7.68 -2.57
C VAL A 61 -8.22 8.42 -3.85
N THR A 62 -7.35 9.30 -4.33
CA THR A 62 -7.56 9.89 -5.66
C THR A 62 -7.26 8.85 -6.75
N GLN A 63 -7.83 9.03 -7.93
CA GLN A 63 -7.55 8.17 -9.08
C GLN A 63 -6.05 8.11 -9.40
N LYS A 64 -5.38 9.27 -9.44
CA LYS A 64 -3.93 9.35 -9.68
C LYS A 64 -3.14 8.55 -8.65
N MET A 65 -3.48 8.69 -7.36
CA MET A 65 -2.83 7.94 -6.28
C MET A 65 -3.04 6.44 -6.46
N LEU A 66 -4.27 5.98 -6.70
CA LEU A 66 -4.54 4.56 -6.88
C LEU A 66 -3.78 3.98 -8.07
N THR A 67 -3.76 4.67 -9.22
CA THR A 67 -2.95 4.26 -10.38
C THR A 67 -1.46 4.17 -10.02
N GLN A 68 -0.92 5.16 -9.29
CA GLN A 68 0.49 5.15 -8.90
C GLN A 68 0.81 3.96 -7.99
N GLN A 69 -0.05 3.65 -7.04
CA GLN A 69 0.14 2.53 -6.11
C GLN A 69 0.04 1.19 -6.83
N LEU A 70 -0.96 0.99 -7.71
CA LEU A 70 -1.11 -0.23 -8.50
C LEU A 70 0.12 -0.47 -9.39
N ARG A 71 0.61 0.55 -10.09
CA ARG A 71 1.84 0.45 -10.89
C ARG A 71 3.06 0.11 -10.05
N THR A 72 3.15 0.62 -8.82
CA THR A 72 4.24 0.24 -7.91
C THR A 72 4.15 -1.23 -7.52
N LEU A 73 2.95 -1.71 -7.18
CA LEU A 73 2.72 -3.12 -6.87
C LEU A 73 2.99 -4.05 -8.07
N GLU A 74 2.62 -3.64 -9.28
CA GLU A 74 2.93 -4.36 -10.53
C GLU A 74 4.45 -4.45 -10.74
N ARG A 75 5.19 -3.32 -10.59
CA ARG A 75 6.66 -3.32 -10.68
C ARG A 75 7.33 -4.21 -9.64
N HIS A 76 6.70 -4.37 -8.47
CA HIS A 76 7.15 -5.27 -7.41
C HIS A 76 6.71 -6.72 -7.61
N GLY A 77 5.92 -7.02 -8.66
CA GLY A 77 5.39 -8.36 -8.91
C GLY A 77 4.34 -8.83 -7.89
N ILE A 78 3.75 -7.91 -7.14
CA ILE A 78 2.77 -8.23 -6.07
C ILE A 78 1.35 -8.38 -6.66
N VAL A 79 1.05 -7.64 -7.73
CA VAL A 79 -0.23 -7.71 -8.46
C VAL A 79 0.05 -7.74 -9.97
N SER A 80 -0.96 -8.14 -10.75
CA SER A 80 -0.92 -8.26 -12.22
C SER A 80 -2.13 -7.62 -12.89
#